data_AF-A0A0R1MAH3-F1
#
_entry.id   AF-A0A0R1MAH3-F1
#
_cell.length_a   1.000
_cell.length_b   1.000
_cell.length_c   1.000
_cell.angle_alpha   90.00
_cell.angle_beta   90.00
_cell.angle_gamma   90.00
#
_symmetry.space_group_name_H-M   'P 1'
#
loop_
_entity.id
_entity.type
_entity.pdbx_description
1 polymer ?
#
loop_
_entity_poly.entity_id
_entity_poly.type
_entity_poly.pdbx_seq_one_letter_code
_entity_poly.pdbx_strand_id
1 'polypeptide(L)' 'MLHSQLFYNQIREIIANNDWTPIKEKEYQQILQQTALIKPTKATLITAYQHVWEYFKKIATAEEKQQ' A
#
# COMPACT_ATOMS: atom_id res chain seq x y z
N MET A 1 -12.27 -4.94 -1.98
CA MET A 1 -11.86 -3.80 -1.11
C MET A 1 -11.56 -4.24 0.33
N LEU A 2 -12.40 -5.06 0.99
CA LEU A 2 -12.18 -5.52 2.38
C LEU A 2 -10.79 -6.12 2.66
N HIS A 3 -10.27 -6.98 1.77
CA HIS A 3 -8.94 -7.59 1.94
C HIS A 3 -7.82 -6.54 1.94
N SER A 4 -7.81 -5.63 0.94
CA SER A 4 -6.78 -4.58 0.87
C SER A 4 -6.84 -3.62 2.05
N GLN A 5 -8.04 -3.31 2.54
CA GLN A 5 -8.23 -2.40 3.66
C GLN A 5 -7.79 -3.03 4.98
N LEU A 6 -8.04 -4.33 5.17
CA LEU A 6 -7.62 -5.05 6.37
C LEU A 6 -6.09 -5.07 6.50
N PHE A 7 -5.37 -5.46 5.44
CA PHE A 7 -3.90 -5.47 5.47
C PHE A 7 -3.32 -4.06 5.60
N TYR A 8 -3.93 -3.07 4.95
CA TYR A 8 -3.54 -1.67 5.11
C TYR A 8 -3.69 -1.20 6.57
N ASN A 9 -4.78 -1.54 7.23
CA ASN A 9 -5.01 -1.20 8.63
C ASN A 9 -4.02 -1.92 9.55
N GLN A 10 -3.73 -3.20 9.30
CA GLN A 10 -2.72 -3.96 10.06
C GLN A 10 -1.33 -3.34 9.95
N ILE A 11 -0.89 -3.01 8.73
CA ILE A 11 0.40 -2.33 8.52
C ILE A 11 0.38 -0.97 9.23
N ARG A 12 -0.72 -0.22 9.15
CA ARG A 12 -0.87 1.08 9.82
C ARG A 12 -0.73 0.98 11.33
N GLU A 13 -1.23 -0.07 11.96
CA GLU A 13 -1.08 -0.32 13.39
C GLU A 13 0.36 -0.70 13.76
N ILE A 14 1.02 -1.52 12.94
CA ILE A 14 2.43 -1.91 13.15
C ILE A 14 3.34 -0.69 13.15
N ILE A 15 3.15 0.20 12.17
CA ILE A 15 3.96 1.41 12.00
C ILE A 15 3.56 2.55 12.95
N ALA A 16 2.46 2.40 13.68
CA ALA A 16 1.98 3.44 14.58
C ALA A 16 3.02 3.74 15.68
N ASN A 17 3.02 5.00 16.11
CA ASN A 17 3.92 5.54 17.14
C ASN A 17 5.41 5.58 16.77
N ASN A 18 5.76 5.34 15.50
CA ASN A 18 7.13 5.44 14.97
C ASN A 18 8.15 4.55 15.70
N ASP A 19 7.67 3.50 16.36
CA ASP A 19 8.46 2.54 17.12
C ASP A 19 8.68 1.30 16.24
N TRP A 20 9.76 1.30 15.46
CA TRP A 20 10.12 0.20 14.58
C TRP A 20 11.03 -0.78 15.31
N THR A 21 10.50 -1.96 15.62
CA THR A 21 11.26 -3.04 16.27
C THR A 21 11.51 -4.19 15.31
N PRO A 22 12.54 -5.04 15.57
CA PRO A 22 12.78 -6.24 14.77
C PRO A 22 11.59 -7.22 14.72
N ILE A 23 10.73 -7.21 15.74
CA ILE A 23 9.51 -8.03 15.80
C ILE A 23 8.48 -7.50 14.79
N LYS A 24 8.28 -6.19 14.78
CA LYS A 24 7.40 -5.50 13.83
C LYS A 24 7.86 -5.61 12.38
N GLU A 25 9.18 -5.56 12.15
CA GLU A 25 9.76 -5.87 10.83
C GLU A 25 9.35 -7.27 10.36
N LYS A 26 9.50 -8.27 11.23
CA LYS A 26 9.14 -9.66 10.90
C LYS A 26 7.64 -9.79 10.59
N GLU A 27 6.78 -9.16 11.39
CA GLU A 27 5.34 -9.16 11.19
C GLU A 27 4.94 -8.46 9.88
N TYR A 28 5.58 -7.32 9.59
CA TYR A 28 5.40 -6.59 8.33
C TYR A 28 5.78 -7.45 7.12
N GLN A 29 6.94 -8.11 7.15
CA GLN A 29 7.36 -9.02 6.07
C GLN A 29 6.41 -10.20 5.89
N GLN A 30 5.85 -10.74 6.98
CA GLN A 30 4.84 -11.80 6.90
C GLN A 30 3.55 -11.32 6.21
N ILE A 31 3.08 -10.11 6.52
CA ILE A 31 1.93 -9.51 5.85
C ILE A 31 2.20 -9.29 4.36
N LEU A 32 3.40 -8.82 4.00
CA LEU A 32 3.79 -8.68 2.59
C LEU A 32 3.78 -10.02 1.84
N GLN A 33 4.34 -11.07 2.42
CA GLN A 33 4.32 -12.40 1.81
C GLN A 33 2.90 -12.94 1.63
N GLN A 34 2.03 -12.75 2.62
CA GLN A 34 0.63 -13.17 2.55
C GLN A 34 -0.14 -12.41 1.47
N THR A 35 0.04 -11.08 1.39
CA THR A 35 -0.64 -10.24 0.39
C THR A 35 -0.16 -10.50 -1.03
N ALA A 36 1.13 -10.82 -1.21
CA ALA A 36 1.70 -11.16 -2.52
C ALA A 36 1.08 -12.41 -3.16
N LEU A 37 0.57 -13.34 -2.34
CA LEU A 37 -0.12 -14.56 -2.81
C LEU A 37 -1.55 -14.29 -3.28
N ILE A 38 -2.12 -13.13 -2.95
CA ILE A 38 -3.50 -12.78 -3.32
C ILE A 38 -3.50 -12.27 -4.75
N LYS A 39 -4.09 -13.05 -5.66
CA LYS A 39 -4.24 -12.62 -7.06
C LYS A 39 -5.09 -11.34 -7.12
N PRO A 40 -4.60 -10.26 -7.73
CA PRO A 40 -5.37 -9.03 -7.83
C PRO A 40 -6.60 -9.23 -8.71
N THR A 41 -7.71 -8.61 -8.31
CA THR A 41 -8.93 -8.58 -9.12
C THR A 41 -8.92 -7.37 -10.05
N LYS A 42 -9.69 -7.44 -11.15
CA LYS A 42 -9.86 -6.30 -12.07
C LYS A 42 -10.30 -5.02 -11.34
N ALA A 43 -11.20 -5.14 -10.36
CA ALA A 43 -11.64 -4.02 -9.54
C ALA A 43 -10.48 -3.42 -8.72
N THR A 44 -9.68 -4.27 -8.04
CA THR A 44 -8.51 -3.82 -7.28
C THR A 44 -7.49 -3.10 -8.16
N LEU A 45 -7.24 -3.61 -9.37
CA LEU A 45 -6.32 -3.00 -10.33
C LEU A 45 -6.83 -1.62 -10.79
N ILE A 46 -8.11 -1.51 -11.17
CA ILE A 46 -8.72 -0.24 -11.57
C ILE A 46 -8.58 0.79 -10.44
N THR A 47 -8.89 0.40 -9.21
CA THR A 47 -8.74 1.28 -8.04
C THR A 47 -7.29 1.73 -7.87
N ALA A 48 -6.31 0.83 -7.99
CA ALA A 48 -4.89 1.18 -7.90
C ALA A 48 -4.48 2.20 -8.98
N TYR A 49 -4.87 1.98 -10.25
CA TYR A 49 -4.60 2.92 -11.34
C TYR A 49 -5.25 4.29 -11.12
N GLN A 50 -6.48 4.34 -10.60
CA GLN A 50 -7.15 5.59 -10.28
C GLN A 50 -6.40 6.39 -9.21
N HIS A 51 -5.89 5.72 -8.17
CA HIS A 51 -5.10 6.39 -7.13
C HIS A 51 -3.78 6.95 -7.67
N VAL A 52 -3.07 6.19 -8.51
CA VAL A 52 -1.85 6.65 -9.17
C VAL A 52 -2.14 7.85 -10.06
N TRP A 53 -3.19 7.78 -10.88
CA TRP A 53 -3.62 8.89 -11.73
C TRP A 53 -3.95 10.15 -10.93
N GLU A 54 -4.71 10.02 -9.85
CA GLU A 54 -5.05 11.16 -8.99
C GLU A 54 -3.82 11.76 -8.29
N TYR A 55 -2.82 10.95 -7.94
CA TYR A 55 -1.52 11.44 -7.46
C TYR A 55 -0.82 12.29 -8.53
N PHE A 56 -0.68 11.78 -9.76
CA PHE A 56 -0.07 12.52 -10.86
C PHE A 56 -0.80 13.82 -11.17
N LYS A 57 -2.13 13.81 -11.08
CA LYS A 57 -2.95 15.00 -11.30
C LYS A 57 -2.74 16.07 -10.23
N LYS A 58 -2.71 15.71 -8.95
CA LYS A 58 -2.81 16.65 -7.82
C LYS A 58 -1.49 16.95 -7.10
N ILE A 59 -0.62 15.95 -6.96
CA ILE A 59 0.50 15.99 -6.01
C ILE A 59 1.85 15.88 -6.72
N ALA A 60 1.93 15.21 -7.87
CA ALA A 60 3.19 15.05 -8.58
C ALA A 60 3.87 16.39 -8.90
N THR A 61 5.18 16.37 -8.70
CA THR A 61 6.10 17.47 -8.96
C THR A 61 6.17 17.81 -10.44
N ALA A 62 6.75 18.97 -10.77
CA ALA A 62 6.90 19.38 -12.16
C ALA A 62 7.83 18.44 -12.93
N GLU A 63 8.90 17.95 -12.29
CA GLU A 63 9.81 16.96 -12.88
C GLU A 63 9.11 15.63 -13.15
N GLU A 64 8.31 15.12 -12.21
CA GLU A 64 7.58 13.84 -12.37
C GLU A 64 6.53 13.87 -13.50
N LYS A 65 5.98 15.04 -13.81
CA LYS A 65 5.00 15.21 -14.90
C LYS A 65 5.63 15.30 -16.29
N GLN A 66 6.95 15.50 -16.37
CA GLN A 66 7.68 15.66 -17.63
C GLN A 66 8.30 14.35 -18.15
N GLN A 67 8.21 13.25 -17.40
CA GLN A 67 8.61 11.90 -17.82
C GLN A 67 7.51 11.19 -18.60
#